data_AF-A0A3B3TKE5-F1
#
_entry.id   AF-A0A3B3TKE5-F1
#
_cell.length_a   1.000
_cell.length_b   1.000
_cell.length_c   1.000
_cell.angle_alpha   90.00
_cell.angle_beta   90.00
_cell.angle_gamma   90.00
#
_symmetry.space_group_name_H-M   'P 1'
#
loop_
_entity.id
_entity.type
_entity.pdbx_description
1 polymer ?
#
loop_
_entity_poly.entity_id
_entity_poly.type
_entity_poly.pdbx_seq_one_letter_code
_entity_poly.pdbx_strand_id
1 'polypeptide(L)'
;MVAGWGRTSWNAAVSDVLMSVNVTVVGRKKCSSPAFYNHTITDNMICAGWNGNIQADSCQGDSGGPILCNGAVVGVTSFGDGCGLKTKPGVYAFLTKDHLDWIKKTMNQ
;
A
#
# COMPACT_ATOMS: atom_id res chain seq x y z
N MET A 1 -0.21 -7.24 5.55
CA MET A 1 1.24 -7.42 5.31
C MET A 1 1.58 -6.90 3.94
N VAL A 2 2.74 -6.29 3.76
CA VAL A 2 3.33 -5.95 2.46
C VAL A 2 4.70 -6.60 2.35
N ALA A 3 5.16 -6.88 1.14
CA ALA A 3 6.47 -7.48 0.89
C ALA A 3 7.10 -6.93 -0.40
N GLY A 4 8.42 -6.77 -0.39
CA GLY A 4 9.17 -6.23 -1.53
C GLY A 4 10.67 -6.05 -1.26
N TRP A 5 11.39 -5.60 -2.28
CA TRP A 5 12.83 -5.30 -2.26
C TRP A 5 13.11 -3.80 -2.32
N GLY A 6 12.09 -2.96 -2.11
CA GLY A 6 12.22 -1.52 -2.12
C GLY A 6 13.15 -1.01 -1.01
N ARG A 7 13.27 0.32 -0.96
CA ARG A 7 14.10 0.98 0.05
C ARG A 7 13.57 0.70 1.45
N THR A 8 14.45 0.40 2.39
CA THR A 8 14.07 0.16 3.80
C THR A 8 13.77 1.46 4.57
N SER A 9 14.08 2.62 3.99
CA SER A 9 13.66 3.96 4.41
C SER A 9 13.77 4.93 3.23
N TRP A 10 13.18 6.12 3.32
CA TRP A 10 13.11 7.11 2.23
C TRP A 10 14.45 7.35 1.48
N ASN A 11 15.57 7.41 2.22
CA ASN A 11 16.90 7.69 1.69
C ASN A 11 17.86 6.48 1.70
N ALA A 12 17.37 5.28 2.04
CA ALA A 12 18.20 4.07 2.03
C ALA A 12 18.37 3.51 0.62
N ALA A 13 19.34 2.60 0.47
CA ALA A 13 19.41 1.72 -0.69
C ALA A 13 18.21 0.76 -0.72
N VAL A 14 17.93 0.22 -1.91
CA VAL A 14 17.01 -0.92 -2.06
C VAL A 14 17.58 -2.15 -1.34
N SER A 15 16.70 -3.04 -0.92
CA SER A 15 17.10 -4.28 -0.25
C SER A 15 17.54 -5.33 -1.27
N ASP A 16 18.60 -6.07 -0.97
CA ASP A 16 19.04 -7.24 -1.72
C ASP A 16 18.29 -8.52 -1.31
N VAL A 17 17.66 -8.50 -0.13
CA VAL A 17 16.81 -9.56 0.40
C VAL A 17 15.35 -9.14 0.44
N LEU A 18 14.43 -10.10 0.29
CA LEU A 18 12.99 -9.83 0.35
C LEU A 18 12.61 -9.38 1.76
N MET A 19 12.06 -8.18 1.86
CA MET A 19 11.55 -7.64 3.12
C MET A 19 10.04 -7.83 3.22
N SER A 20 9.53 -7.91 4.44
CA SER A 20 8.09 -7.87 4.69
C SER A 20 7.77 -7.17 6.00
N VAL A 21 6.61 -6.52 6.06
CA VAL A 21 6.15 -5.85 7.27
C VAL A 21 4.63 -5.89 7.39
N ASN A 22 4.14 -5.94 8.62
CA ASN A 22 2.72 -5.80 8.90
C ASN A 22 2.32 -4.32 8.94
N VAL A 23 1.38 -3.97 8.08
CA VAL A 23 0.74 -2.64 8.01
C VAL A 23 -0.70 -2.73 8.51
N THR A 24 -1.20 -1.63 9.06
CA THR A 24 -2.59 -1.51 9.50
C THR A 24 -3.37 -0.62 8.55
N VAL A 25 -4.58 -1.06 8.19
CA VAL A 25 -5.48 -0.31 7.31
C VAL A 25 -5.89 0.99 7.99
N VAL A 26 -5.76 2.09 7.25
CA VAL A 26 -6.25 3.40 7.63
C VAL A 26 -7.57 3.64 6.92
N GLY A 27 -8.64 3.90 7.67
CA GLY A 27 -9.97 4.12 7.10
C GLY A 27 -9.96 5.21 6.01
N ARG A 28 -10.61 4.95 4.87
CA ARG A 28 -10.56 5.80 3.68
C ARG A 28 -10.90 7.27 3.97
N LYS A 29 -11.93 7.54 4.77
CA LYS A 29 -12.32 8.90 5.19
C LYS A 29 -11.18 9.64 5.90
N LYS A 30 -10.46 8.95 6.79
CA LYS A 30 -9.30 9.51 7.49
C LYS A 30 -8.14 9.73 6.53
N CYS A 31 -7.85 8.76 5.67
CA CYS A 31 -6.78 8.88 4.69
C CYS A 31 -7.04 10.01 3.67
N SER A 32 -8.29 10.22 3.29
CA SER A 32 -8.71 11.31 2.39
C SER A 32 -8.88 12.67 3.10
N SER A 33 -8.63 12.74 4.41
CA SER A 33 -8.78 14.01 5.15
C SER A 33 -7.69 15.04 4.76
N PRO A 34 -7.92 16.35 5.01
CA PRO A 34 -6.95 17.41 4.71
C PRO A 34 -5.57 17.18 5.35
N ALA A 35 -5.52 16.59 6.54
CA ALA A 35 -4.27 16.30 7.25
C ALA A 35 -3.45 15.15 6.63
N PHE A 36 -4.05 14.36 5.73
CA PHE A 36 -3.44 13.21 5.08
C PHE A 36 -3.26 13.50 3.58
N TYR A 37 -4.19 13.06 2.74
CA TYR A 37 -4.10 13.17 1.28
C TYR A 37 -5.09 14.17 0.67
N ASN A 38 -5.75 15.00 1.48
CA ASN A 38 -6.56 16.14 1.04
C ASN A 38 -7.50 15.83 -0.14
N HIS A 39 -8.42 14.89 0.08
CA HIS A 39 -9.47 14.49 -0.87
C HIS A 39 -9.02 13.78 -2.16
N THR A 40 -7.78 13.30 -2.24
CA THR A 40 -7.27 12.57 -3.42
C THR A 40 -7.50 11.06 -3.39
N ILE A 41 -7.90 10.48 -2.24
CA ILE A 41 -8.11 9.03 -2.11
C ILE A 41 -9.49 8.64 -2.63
N THR A 42 -9.53 7.79 -3.66
CA THR A 42 -10.76 7.29 -4.30
C THR A 42 -11.20 5.94 -3.71
N ASP A 43 -12.37 5.45 -4.13
CA ASP A 43 -12.88 4.13 -3.71
C ASP A 43 -12.08 2.94 -4.27
N ASN A 44 -11.30 3.18 -5.33
CA ASN A 44 -10.38 2.20 -5.91
C ASN A 44 -9.03 2.15 -5.16
N MET A 45 -8.92 2.83 -4.02
CA MET A 45 -7.70 2.91 -3.22
C MET A 45 -7.94 2.45 -1.78
N ILE A 46 -6.89 1.89 -1.19
CA ILE A 46 -6.81 1.57 0.24
C ILE A 46 -5.51 2.13 0.80
N CYS A 47 -5.56 2.68 2.01
CA CYS A 47 -4.38 3.18 2.70
C CYS A 47 -4.00 2.22 3.83
N ALA A 48 -2.71 1.96 3.99
CA ALA A 48 -2.21 1.15 5.09
C ALA A 48 -0.81 1.58 5.49
N GLY A 49 -0.51 1.55 6.79
CA GLY A 49 0.80 1.92 7.30
C GLY A 49 0.89 1.77 8.81
N TRP A 50 1.48 2.77 9.45
CA TRP A 50 1.73 2.80 10.89
C TRP A 50 0.47 2.49 11.73
N ASN A 51 0.59 1.51 12.62
CA ASN A 51 -0.45 1.06 13.54
C ASN A 51 -0.49 1.76 14.92
N GLY A 52 0.29 2.82 15.11
CA GLY A 52 0.48 3.51 16.40
C GLY A 52 1.74 3.09 17.18
N ASN A 53 2.17 1.83 17.07
CA ASN A 53 3.32 1.30 17.81
C ASN A 53 4.53 0.98 16.91
N ILE A 54 4.29 0.53 15.68
CA ILE A 54 5.31 0.10 14.72
C ILE A 54 5.20 0.97 13.48
N GLN A 55 6.27 1.74 13.21
CA GLN A 55 6.41 2.47 11.96
C GLN A 55 6.59 1.45 10.82
N ALA A 56 5.59 1.37 9.94
CA ALA A 56 5.55 0.38 8.86
C ALA A 56 4.94 1.02 7.62
N ASP A 57 5.54 0.75 6.46
CA ASP A 57 5.10 1.23 5.16
C ASP A 57 5.78 0.47 4.03
N SER A 58 5.23 0.57 2.81
CA SER A 58 5.97 0.31 1.57
C SER A 58 6.81 1.54 1.18
N CYS A 59 7.82 1.38 0.34
CA CYS A 59 8.67 2.49 -0.08
C CYS A 59 9.05 2.42 -1.57
N GLN A 60 9.94 3.29 -2.05
CA GLN A 60 10.36 3.29 -3.45
C GLN A 60 10.95 1.94 -3.85
N GLY A 61 10.51 1.43 -4.99
CA GLY A 61 10.88 0.10 -5.49
C GLY A 61 9.87 -1.00 -5.13
N ASP A 62 8.94 -0.74 -4.21
CA ASP A 62 7.88 -1.70 -3.87
C ASP A 62 6.63 -1.58 -4.75
N SER A 63 6.53 -0.54 -5.59
CA SER A 63 5.40 -0.32 -6.50
C SER A 63 5.13 -1.56 -7.36
N GLY A 64 3.86 -1.99 -7.44
CA GLY A 64 3.47 -3.25 -8.07
C GLY A 64 3.48 -4.47 -7.12
N GLY A 65 4.13 -4.36 -5.96
CA GLY A 65 4.16 -5.41 -4.94
C GLY A 65 2.82 -5.58 -4.21
N PRO A 66 2.55 -6.76 -3.62
CA PRO A 66 1.25 -7.07 -3.03
C PRO A 66 1.05 -6.46 -1.63
N ILE A 67 -0.18 -6.04 -1.35
CA ILE A 67 -0.69 -5.96 0.02
C ILE A 67 -1.61 -7.16 0.28
N LEU A 68 -1.31 -7.88 1.36
CA LEU A 68 -1.96 -9.13 1.77
C LEU A 68 -2.78 -8.92 3.05
N CYS A 69 -3.99 -9.48 3.07
CA CYS A 69 -4.84 -9.62 4.24
C CYS A 69 -5.19 -11.10 4.43
N ASN A 70 -4.82 -11.69 5.57
CA ASN A 70 -5.02 -13.12 5.85
C ASN A 70 -4.54 -14.05 4.71
N GLY A 71 -3.41 -13.73 4.09
CA GLY A 71 -2.83 -14.51 2.99
C GLY A 71 -3.43 -14.25 1.61
N ALA A 72 -4.51 -13.48 1.49
CA ALA A 72 -5.10 -13.09 0.21
C ALA A 72 -4.59 -11.71 -0.26
N VAL A 73 -4.30 -11.57 -1.55
CA VAL A 73 -3.96 -10.26 -2.15
C VAL A 73 -5.21 -9.40 -2.18
N VAL A 74 -5.15 -8.23 -1.54
CA VAL A 74 -6.27 -7.26 -1.48
C VAL A 74 -5.97 -5.99 -2.28
N GLY A 75 -4.73 -5.82 -2.73
CA GLY A 75 -4.31 -4.63 -3.43
C GLY A 75 -2.87 -4.69 -3.92
N VAL A 76 -2.49 -3.62 -4.60
CA VAL A 76 -1.18 -3.46 -5.24
C VAL A 76 -0.58 -2.13 -4.81
N THR A 77 0.67 -2.15 -4.37
CA THR A 77 1.42 -0.95 -3.94
C THR A 77 1.47 0.07 -5.06
N SER A 78 1.06 1.31 -4.78
CA SER A 78 0.93 2.35 -5.80
C SER A 78 1.80 3.56 -5.49
N PHE A 79 1.47 4.35 -4.46
CA PHE A 79 2.17 5.61 -4.17
C PHE A 79 2.14 5.96 -2.67
N GLY A 80 2.90 6.99 -2.30
CA GLY A 80 2.96 7.54 -0.94
C GLY A 80 3.77 8.84 -0.91
N ASP A 81 3.62 9.63 0.15
CA ASP A 81 4.45 10.84 0.38
C ASP A 81 5.43 10.52 1.51
N GLY A 82 6.71 10.33 1.20
CA GLY A 82 7.64 9.76 2.17
C GLY A 82 7.47 8.24 2.33
N CYS A 83 8.13 7.66 3.33
CA CYS A 83 7.93 6.27 3.76
C CYS A 83 7.85 6.23 5.28
N GLY A 84 6.84 5.55 5.83
CA GLY A 84 6.68 5.36 7.28
C GLY A 84 6.06 6.55 8.01
N LEU A 85 5.47 7.52 7.32
CA LEU A 85 4.91 8.72 7.97
C LEU A 85 3.50 8.46 8.51
N LYS A 86 3.22 8.93 9.75
CA LYS A 86 1.92 8.72 10.42
C LYS A 86 0.73 9.27 9.64
N THR A 87 0.91 10.44 9.03
CA THR A 87 -0.12 11.17 8.29
C THR A 87 -0.07 10.91 6.79
N LYS A 88 0.94 10.17 6.31
CA LYS A 88 1.11 9.81 4.90
C LYS A 88 1.36 8.30 4.79
N PRO A 89 0.36 7.46 5.12
CA PRO A 89 0.47 6.02 4.94
C PRO A 89 0.57 5.67 3.46
N GLY A 90 1.22 4.56 3.12
CA GLY A 90 1.21 4.04 1.76
C GLY A 90 -0.21 3.85 1.21
N VAL A 91 -0.35 4.15 -0.08
CA VAL A 91 -1.58 4.02 -0.84
C VAL A 91 -1.44 2.90 -1.86
N TYR A 92 -2.44 2.02 -1.86
CA TYR A 92 -2.47 0.81 -2.68
C TYR A 92 -3.73 0.88 -3.56
N ALA A 93 -3.61 0.40 -4.80
CA ALA A 93 -4.78 0.09 -5.60
C ALA A 93 -5.55 -1.03 -4.90
N PHE A 94 -6.84 -0.83 -4.64
CA PHE A 94 -7.69 -1.78 -3.96
C PHE A 94 -8.38 -2.70 -4.98
N LEU A 95 -8.25 -4.02 -4.81
CA LEU A 95 -8.89 -4.99 -5.70
C LEU A 95 -10.40 -5.06 -5.44
N THR A 96 -11.13 -4.14 -6.07
CA THR A 96 -12.60 -4.16 -6.12
C THR A 96 -13.11 -5.27 -7.03
N LYS A 97 -14.42 -5.49 -7.03
CA LYS A 97 -15.08 -6.43 -7.93
C LYS A 97 -14.74 -6.16 -9.40
N ASP A 98 -14.79 -4.91 -9.83
CA ASP A 98 -14.51 -4.52 -11.22
C ASP A 98 -13.07 -4.86 -11.64
N HIS A 99 -12.10 -4.67 -10.74
CA HIS A 99 -10.71 -5.08 -10.99
C HIS A 99 -10.59 -6.59 -11.08
N LEU A 100 -11.25 -7.35 -10.19
CA LEU A 100 -11.22 -8.81 -10.24
C LEU A 100 -11.87 -9.36 -11.51
N ASP A 101 -12.96 -8.74 -11.97
CA ASP A 101 -13.64 -9.12 -13.21
C ASP A 101 -12.77 -8.80 -14.43
N TRP A 102 -12.08 -7.66 -14.44
CA TRP A 102 -11.07 -7.32 -15.46
C TRP A 102 -9.91 -8.33 -15.47
N ILE A 103 -9.32 -8.65 -14.31
CA ILE A 103 -8.22 -9.63 -14.18
C ILE A 103 -8.66 -10.98 -14.76
N LYS A 104 -9.83 -11.50 -14.34
CA LYS A 104 -10.36 -12.78 -14.84
C LYS A 104 -10.57 -12.76 -16.34
N LYS A 105 -11.11 -11.65 -16.89
CA LYS A 105 -11.30 -11.51 -18.33
C LYS A 105 -9.97 -11.54 -19.07
N THR A 106 -8.96 -10.83 -18.59
CA THR A 106 -7.63 -10.78 -19.22
C THR A 106 -6.86 -12.08 -19.11
N MET A 107 -6.98 -12.81 -18.00
CA MET A 107 -6.31 -14.12 -17.84
C MET A 107 -6.91 -15.23 -18.72
N ASN A 108 -8.18 -15.08 -19.11
CA ASN A 108 -8.89 -16.03 -19.97
C ASN A 108 -8.86 -15.65 -21.46
N GLN A 109 -8.07 -14.63 -21.83
CA GLN A 109 -7.74 -14.32 -23.22
C GLN A 109 -6.50 -15.09 -23.64
#